data_AF-A0A7Z0S676-F1
#
_entry.id   AF-A0A7Z0S676-F1
#
_cell.length_a   1.000
_cell.length_b   1.000
_cell.length_c   1.000
_cell.angle_alpha   90.00
_cell.angle_beta   90.00
_cell.angle_gamma   90.00
#
_symmetry.space_group_name_H-M   'P 1'
#
loop_
_entity.id
_entity.type
_entity.pdbx_description
1 polymer ?
#
loop_
_entity_poly.entity_id
_entity_poly.type
_entity_poly.pdbx_seq_one_letter_code
_entity_poly.pdbx_strand_id
1 'polypeptide(L)'
;MEESNFTKRFNKVTLWYHGTTSTQVSSLKKGINVYHSKRNCDFGIGFYVTSKPDQAIKWASRKTRDERPFNPKVGPVVLSYQIQELSVIETKIFEIDKEYFRFVYQNRLKLNVKRGTNIHTFLAVFGPVLDGQITLSQEVLEDYFEEVISLKDVVDILLGKYQDDTQLCICDQGIADRLILVKEEVI
;
A
#
# COMPACT_ATOMS: atom_id res chain seq x y z
N MET A 1 13.72 8.04 -23.35
CA MET A 1 13.65 7.91 -21.88
C MET A 1 13.58 6.44 -21.55
N GLU A 2 14.47 5.95 -20.72
CA GLU A 2 14.43 4.56 -20.26
C GLU A 2 13.26 4.42 -19.29
N GLU A 3 12.37 3.44 -19.49
CA GLU A 3 11.29 3.17 -18.55
C GLU A 3 11.87 2.82 -17.16
N SER A 4 11.30 3.46 -16.13
CA SER A 4 11.73 3.32 -14.74
C SER A 4 11.49 1.91 -14.18
N ASN A 5 12.17 1.54 -13.10
CA ASN A 5 12.14 0.17 -12.55
C ASN A 5 10.74 -0.19 -12.04
N PHE A 6 10.06 0.70 -11.31
CA PHE A 6 8.71 0.41 -10.82
C PHE A 6 7.67 0.43 -11.94
N THR A 7 7.84 1.25 -12.99
CA THR A 7 6.96 1.20 -14.18
C THR A 7 7.02 -0.17 -14.85
N LYS A 8 8.24 -0.68 -15.10
CA LYS A 8 8.44 -2.02 -15.65
C LYS A 8 7.88 -3.12 -14.74
N ARG A 9 8.00 -2.97 -13.42
CA ARG A 9 7.42 -3.90 -12.44
C ARG A 9 5.90 -3.89 -12.54
N PHE A 10 5.27 -2.72 -12.47
CA PHE A 10 3.81 -2.55 -12.54
C PHE A 10 3.22 -3.17 -13.81
N ASN A 11 3.79 -2.87 -14.97
CA ASN A 11 3.31 -3.35 -16.26
C ASN A 11 3.37 -4.88 -16.42
N LYS A 12 4.13 -5.59 -15.57
CA LYS A 12 4.22 -7.05 -15.56
C LYS A 12 3.27 -7.72 -14.56
N VAL A 13 2.63 -6.94 -13.67
CA VAL A 13 1.76 -7.50 -12.64
C VAL A 13 0.43 -7.90 -13.24
N THR A 14 0.11 -9.18 -13.16
CA THR A 14 -1.19 -9.72 -13.56
C THR A 14 -2.06 -10.12 -12.37
N LEU A 15 -1.45 -10.28 -11.20
CA LEU A 15 -2.10 -10.75 -9.98
C LEU A 15 -1.67 -9.89 -8.79
N TRP A 16 -2.66 -9.46 -8.01
CA TRP A 16 -2.51 -8.58 -6.86
C TRP A 16 -2.95 -9.28 -5.59
N TYR A 17 -2.22 -9.11 -4.49
CA TYR A 17 -2.44 -9.81 -3.24
C TYR A 17 -2.84 -8.86 -2.12
N HIS A 18 -3.86 -9.23 -1.36
CA HIS A 18 -4.30 -8.53 -0.15
C HIS A 18 -4.19 -9.44 1.06
N GLY A 19 -3.27 -9.11 1.98
CA GLY A 19 -3.16 -9.79 3.27
C GLY A 19 -4.18 -9.24 4.28
N THR A 20 -5.02 -10.11 4.82
CA THR A 20 -6.11 -9.76 5.75
C THR A 20 -6.35 -10.85 6.79
N THR A 21 -7.42 -10.72 7.57
CA THR A 21 -7.86 -11.69 8.56
C THR A 21 -9.15 -12.37 8.13
N SER A 22 -9.41 -13.58 8.66
CA SER A 22 -10.60 -14.37 8.35
C SER A 22 -11.92 -13.61 8.63
N THR A 23 -11.91 -12.64 9.54
CA THR A 23 -13.08 -11.80 9.85
C THR A 23 -13.44 -10.79 8.75
N GLN A 24 -12.48 -10.42 7.90
CA GLN A 24 -12.68 -9.45 6.81
C GLN A 24 -13.07 -10.10 5.48
N VAL A 25 -12.93 -11.43 5.34
CA VAL A 25 -13.16 -12.11 4.06
C VAL A 25 -14.58 -11.91 3.55
N SER A 26 -15.59 -12.03 4.43
CA SER A 26 -16.99 -11.90 4.03
C SER A 26 -17.32 -10.50 3.51
N SER A 27 -16.80 -9.44 4.13
CA SER A 27 -17.03 -8.07 3.66
C SER A 27 -16.31 -7.82 2.34
N LEU A 28 -15.04 -8.24 2.22
CA LEU A 28 -14.24 -8.06 1.00
C LEU A 28 -14.81 -8.81 -0.21
N LYS A 29 -15.48 -9.96 0.01
CA LYS A 29 -16.20 -10.70 -1.05
C LYS A 29 -17.50 -10.01 -1.49
N LYS A 30 -18.17 -9.28 -0.60
CA LYS A 30 -19.39 -8.54 -0.93
C LYS A 30 -19.09 -7.27 -1.74
N GLY A 31 -17.90 -6.71 -1.53
CA GLY A 31 -17.44 -5.54 -2.24
C GLY A 31 -16.34 -4.83 -1.44
N ILE A 32 -15.37 -4.28 -2.16
CA ILE A 32 -14.32 -3.47 -1.56
C ILE A 32 -14.84 -2.05 -1.38
N ASN A 33 -14.62 -1.45 -0.21
CA ASN A 33 -14.90 -0.03 0.01
C ASN A 33 -13.57 0.71 0.20
N VAL A 34 -13.16 1.51 -0.79
CA VAL A 34 -11.86 2.20 -0.76
C VAL A 34 -11.77 3.27 0.34
N TYR A 35 -12.91 3.76 0.82
CA TYR A 35 -12.97 4.74 1.91
C TYR A 35 -12.81 4.11 3.30
N HIS A 36 -12.89 2.78 3.40
CA HIS A 36 -12.64 2.04 4.64
C HIS A 36 -11.13 1.76 4.81
N SER A 37 -10.34 2.83 4.90
CA SER A 37 -8.88 2.76 4.98
C SER A 37 -8.35 3.09 6.39
N LYS A 38 -7.12 2.65 6.66
CA LYS A 38 -6.41 2.99 7.90
C LYS A 38 -5.89 4.42 7.86
N ARG A 39 -5.52 4.93 9.04
CA ARG A 39 -4.83 6.22 9.15
C ARG A 39 -3.35 6.09 8.79
N ASN A 40 -2.76 7.19 8.35
CA ASN A 40 -1.31 7.36 8.20
C ASN A 40 -0.67 6.34 7.23
N CYS A 41 -1.36 6.02 6.13
CA CYS A 41 -0.85 5.16 5.08
C CYS A 41 0.01 5.96 4.07
N ASP A 42 0.92 5.28 3.38
CA ASP A 42 1.91 5.90 2.48
C ASP A 42 1.25 6.70 1.35
N PHE A 43 0.16 6.14 0.80
CA PHE A 43 -0.52 6.65 -0.40
C PHE A 43 -1.96 7.08 -0.13
N GLY A 44 -2.25 7.44 1.13
CA GLY A 44 -3.54 7.97 1.54
C GLY A 44 -4.65 6.92 1.80
N ILE A 45 -5.89 7.35 1.60
CA ILE A 45 -7.11 6.54 1.74
C ILE A 45 -7.28 5.73 0.46
N GLY A 46 -7.35 4.41 0.64
CA GLY A 46 -7.66 3.49 -0.44
C GLY A 46 -7.61 2.03 0.01
N PHE A 47 -7.85 1.14 -0.94
CA PHE A 47 -7.66 -0.29 -0.81
C PHE A 47 -6.26 -0.69 -1.28
N TYR A 48 -5.53 -1.37 -0.40
CA TYR A 48 -4.11 -1.69 -0.63
C TYR A 48 -3.93 -3.15 -1.04
N VAL A 49 -3.22 -3.34 -2.14
CA VAL A 49 -2.77 -4.64 -2.64
C VAL A 49 -1.27 -4.58 -2.96
N THR A 50 -0.62 -5.73 -3.11
CA THR A 50 0.79 -5.84 -3.49
C THR A 50 0.97 -6.81 -4.64
N SER A 51 2.04 -6.65 -5.42
CA SER A 51 2.44 -7.63 -6.44
C SER A 51 3.17 -8.85 -5.84
N LYS A 52 3.49 -8.82 -4.55
CA LYS A 52 4.30 -9.85 -3.88
C LYS A 52 3.47 -10.72 -2.92
N PRO A 53 3.38 -12.04 -3.15
CA PRO A 53 2.64 -12.92 -2.25
C PRO A 53 3.22 -12.93 -0.84
N ASP A 54 4.54 -13.10 -0.68
CA ASP A 54 5.21 -13.13 0.64
C ASP A 54 4.97 -11.87 1.47
N GLN A 55 4.83 -10.72 0.80
CA GLN A 55 4.50 -9.45 1.46
C GLN A 55 3.06 -9.48 1.99
N ALA A 56 2.10 -9.97 1.20
CA ALA A 56 0.72 -10.15 1.65
C ALA A 56 0.61 -11.17 2.79
N ILE A 57 1.39 -12.25 2.78
CA ILE A 57 1.47 -13.23 3.89
C ILE A 57 1.89 -12.51 5.18
N LYS A 58 2.99 -11.75 5.13
CA LYS A 58 3.48 -10.98 6.29
C LYS A 58 2.42 -9.99 6.80
N TRP A 59 1.68 -9.34 5.90
CA TRP A 59 0.59 -8.45 6.28
C TRP A 59 -0.55 -9.19 6.98
N ALA A 60 -0.98 -10.35 6.44
CA ALA A 60 -2.02 -11.18 7.03
C ALA A 60 -1.63 -11.68 8.43
N SER A 61 -0.40 -12.18 8.60
CA SER A 61 0.12 -12.64 9.90
C SER A 61 0.18 -11.51 10.93
N ARG A 62 0.66 -10.31 10.54
CA ARG A 62 0.70 -9.13 11.43
C ARG A 62 -0.71 -8.74 11.88
N LYS A 63 -1.65 -8.57 10.94
CA LYS A 63 -3.04 -8.22 11.26
C LYS A 63 -3.71 -9.25 12.17
N THR A 64 -3.49 -10.53 11.91
CA THR A 64 -4.02 -11.63 12.73
C THR A 64 -3.48 -11.57 14.15
N ARG A 65 -2.17 -11.36 14.32
CA ARG A 65 -1.55 -11.20 15.64
C ARG A 65 -2.15 -10.01 16.40
N ASP A 66 -2.40 -8.90 15.72
CA ASP A 66 -2.97 -7.70 16.34
C ASP A 66 -4.46 -7.90 16.73
N GLU A 67 -5.21 -8.73 16.00
CA GLU A 67 -6.63 -9.04 16.27
C GLU A 67 -6.82 -10.19 17.29
N ARG A 68 -5.86 -11.12 17.38
CA ARG A 68 -5.95 -12.33 18.22
C ARG A 68 -6.30 -12.08 19.70
N PRO A 69 -5.82 -11.02 20.37
CA PRO A 69 -6.22 -10.72 21.75
C PRO A 69 -7.72 -10.49 21.94
N PHE A 70 -8.43 -10.08 20.89
CA PHE A 70 -9.87 -9.78 20.91
C PHE A 70 -10.70 -10.88 20.23
N ASN A 71 -10.09 -11.64 19.32
CA ASN A 71 -10.73 -12.74 18.61
C ASN A 71 -9.77 -13.93 18.48
N PRO A 72 -9.74 -14.87 19.45
CA PRO A 72 -8.77 -15.96 19.46
C PRO A 72 -8.85 -16.92 18.26
N LYS A 73 -9.99 -16.96 17.56
CA LYS A 73 -10.23 -17.83 16.39
C LYS A 73 -9.87 -17.15 15.06
N VAL A 74 -9.36 -15.93 15.08
CA VAL A 74 -8.92 -15.23 13.87
C VAL A 74 -7.75 -15.94 13.21
N GLY A 75 -7.82 -16.10 11.89
CA GLY A 75 -6.77 -16.69 11.06
C GLY A 75 -6.28 -15.70 10.00
N PRO A 76 -5.03 -15.83 9.54
CA PRO A 76 -4.51 -15.03 8.43
C PRO A 76 -5.07 -15.53 7.10
N VAL A 77 -5.44 -14.60 6.22
CA VAL A 77 -5.95 -14.90 4.89
C VAL A 77 -5.27 -14.03 3.85
N VAL A 78 -4.90 -14.60 2.72
CA VAL A 78 -4.49 -13.85 1.53
C VAL A 78 -5.55 -13.99 0.45
N LEU A 79 -6.02 -12.84 -0.06
CA LEU A 79 -6.93 -12.75 -1.19
C LEU A 79 -6.14 -12.32 -2.43
N SER A 80 -6.31 -13.04 -3.53
CA SER A 80 -5.67 -12.72 -4.81
C SER A 80 -6.69 -12.14 -5.78
N TYR A 81 -6.34 -11.04 -6.43
CA TYR A 81 -7.20 -10.29 -7.33
C TYR A 81 -6.58 -10.05 -8.70
N GLN A 82 -7.39 -10.11 -9.74
CA GLN A 82 -7.08 -9.53 -11.04
C GLN A 82 -7.82 -8.20 -11.20
N ILE A 83 -7.22 -7.23 -11.89
CA ILE A 83 -7.87 -5.96 -12.22
C ILE A 83 -8.29 -6.02 -13.68
N GLN A 84 -9.59 -5.94 -13.96
CA GLN A 84 -10.08 -5.82 -15.34
C GLN A 84 -9.62 -4.49 -15.95
N GLU A 85 -9.13 -4.54 -17.18
CA GLU A 85 -8.78 -3.35 -17.97
C GLU A 85 -7.76 -2.41 -17.31
N LEU A 86 -6.74 -2.97 -16.64
CA LEU A 86 -5.69 -2.20 -15.96
C LEU A 86 -5.01 -1.16 -16.87
N SER A 87 -4.91 -1.42 -18.17
CA SER A 87 -4.32 -0.51 -19.17
C SER A 87 -5.09 0.81 -19.35
N VAL A 88 -6.34 0.88 -18.88
CA VAL A 88 -7.18 2.09 -18.95
C VAL A 88 -7.03 2.96 -17.69
N ILE A 89 -6.36 2.44 -16.66
CA ILE A 89 -6.24 3.11 -15.37
C ILE A 89 -4.97 3.97 -15.35
N GLU A 90 -5.15 5.29 -15.35
CA GLU A 90 -4.06 6.22 -15.07
C GLU A 90 -3.58 6.03 -13.62
N THR A 91 -2.47 5.32 -13.47
CA THR A 91 -1.85 5.02 -12.18
C THR A 91 -0.62 5.91 -11.99
N LYS A 92 -0.57 6.67 -10.90
CA LYS A 92 0.67 7.39 -10.53
C LYS A 92 1.67 6.37 -10.00
N ILE A 93 2.76 6.18 -10.73
CA ILE A 93 3.88 5.32 -10.33
C ILE A 93 4.98 6.19 -9.74
N PHE A 94 5.39 5.90 -8.50
CA PHE A 94 6.49 6.58 -7.84
C PHE A 94 7.78 5.75 -7.91
N GLU A 95 8.88 6.44 -8.21
CA GLU A 95 10.24 5.96 -8.03
C GLU A 95 10.79 6.42 -6.67
N ILE A 96 11.92 5.86 -6.24
CA ILE A 96 12.56 6.27 -4.97
C ILE A 96 13.32 7.58 -5.20
N ASP A 97 12.65 8.70 -4.92
CA ASP A 97 13.20 10.05 -5.05
C ASP A 97 12.60 11.04 -4.04
N LYS A 98 12.99 12.32 -4.16
CA LYS A 98 12.52 13.40 -3.28
C LYS A 98 11.02 13.67 -3.43
N GLU A 99 10.42 13.45 -4.61
CA GLU A 99 8.99 13.63 -4.84
C GLU A 99 8.19 12.56 -4.09
N TYR A 100 8.61 11.29 -4.20
CA TYR A 100 8.02 10.17 -3.47
C TYR A 100 8.02 10.40 -1.97
N PHE A 101 9.18 10.76 -1.40
CA PHE A 101 9.29 10.99 0.03
C PHE A 101 8.42 12.16 0.51
N ARG A 102 8.30 13.24 -0.27
CA ARG A 102 7.37 14.33 0.01
C ARG A 102 5.92 13.87 -0.02
N PHE A 103 5.54 13.08 -1.02
CA PHE A 103 4.20 12.53 -1.14
C PHE A 103 3.83 11.65 0.07
N VAL A 104 4.74 10.74 0.46
CA VAL A 104 4.54 9.87 1.63
C VAL A 104 4.48 10.67 2.93
N TYR A 105 5.35 11.66 3.11
CA TYR A 105 5.32 12.55 4.28
C TYR A 105 3.95 13.23 4.44
N GLN A 106 3.40 13.79 3.35
CA GLN A 106 2.11 14.45 3.39
C GLN A 106 0.97 13.47 3.72
N ASN A 107 0.96 12.28 3.12
CA ASN A 107 -0.07 11.27 3.38
C ASN A 107 0.02 10.67 4.79
N ARG A 108 1.21 10.36 5.29
CA ARG A 108 1.39 9.78 6.63
C ARG A 108 1.10 10.78 7.76
N LEU A 109 1.45 12.05 7.59
CA LEU A 109 1.49 13.02 8.70
C LEU A 109 0.49 14.18 8.58
N LYS A 110 0.07 14.56 7.37
CA LYS A 110 -0.80 15.73 7.15
C LYS A 110 -2.22 15.36 6.72
N LEU A 111 -2.44 14.12 6.26
CA LEU A 111 -3.75 13.65 5.83
C LEU A 111 -4.74 13.60 6.99
N ASN A 112 -5.78 14.44 6.92
CA ASN A 112 -6.90 14.35 7.84
C ASN A 112 -7.90 13.30 7.35
N VAL A 113 -7.63 12.05 7.70
CA VAL A 113 -8.48 10.90 7.40
C VAL A 113 -9.92 10.99 7.91
N LYS A 114 -10.21 11.83 8.92
CA LYS A 114 -11.60 12.06 9.35
C LYS A 114 -12.43 12.78 8.29
N ARG A 115 -11.78 13.51 7.37
CA ARG A 115 -12.44 14.14 6.23
C ARG A 115 -12.76 13.15 5.11
N GLY A 116 -12.17 11.94 5.14
CA GLY A 116 -12.44 10.89 4.16
C GLY A 116 -11.90 11.15 2.76
N THR A 117 -11.07 12.17 2.58
CA THR A 117 -10.58 12.62 1.27
C THR A 117 -9.06 12.61 1.21
N ASN A 118 -8.50 12.13 0.10
CA ASN A 118 -7.06 12.25 -0.18
C ASN A 118 -6.64 13.70 -0.39
N ILE A 119 -5.37 13.97 -0.12
CA ILE A 119 -4.69 15.25 -0.43
C ILE A 119 -4.26 15.35 -1.90
N HIS A 120 -4.47 14.29 -2.68
CA HIS A 120 -4.18 14.18 -4.11
C HIS A 120 -5.41 13.67 -4.85
N THR A 121 -5.40 13.77 -6.18
CA THR A 121 -6.50 13.37 -7.07
C THR A 121 -6.26 12.07 -7.84
N PHE A 122 -5.09 11.43 -7.67
CA PHE A 122 -4.81 10.14 -8.32
C PHE A 122 -5.82 9.06 -7.93
N LEU A 123 -6.31 8.34 -8.94
CA LEU A 123 -7.27 7.24 -8.77
C LEU A 123 -6.59 5.95 -8.28
N ALA A 124 -5.33 5.77 -8.67
CA ALA A 124 -4.47 4.69 -8.21
C ALA A 124 -3.03 5.19 -8.05
N VAL A 125 -2.32 4.66 -7.06
CA VAL A 125 -0.93 4.99 -6.76
C VAL A 125 -0.13 3.71 -6.54
N PHE A 126 0.96 3.52 -7.28
CA PHE A 126 1.87 2.39 -7.14
C PHE A 126 3.27 2.86 -6.77
N GLY A 127 3.94 2.13 -5.89
CA GLY A 127 5.31 2.46 -5.51
C GLY A 127 5.88 1.56 -4.43
N PRO A 128 7.07 1.93 -3.91
CA PRO A 128 7.70 1.22 -2.80
C PRO A 128 6.91 1.37 -1.49
N VAL A 129 7.32 0.61 -0.47
CA VAL A 129 6.69 0.62 0.86
C VAL A 129 7.69 1.10 1.89
N LEU A 130 7.30 2.06 2.74
CA LEU A 130 8.11 2.46 3.90
C LEU A 130 7.90 1.49 5.08
N ASP A 131 8.94 1.30 5.88
CA ASP A 131 8.78 0.67 7.20
C ASP A 131 7.75 1.43 8.05
N GLY A 132 6.96 0.70 8.82
CA GLY A 132 5.71 1.19 9.43
C GLY A 132 5.87 2.14 10.62
N GLN A 133 7.07 2.66 10.89
CA GLN A 133 7.36 3.49 12.05
C GLN A 133 7.16 4.97 11.72
N ILE A 134 5.99 5.51 12.08
CA ILE A 134 5.58 6.88 11.71
C ILE A 134 6.46 7.95 12.35
N THR A 135 6.81 7.83 13.63
CA THR A 135 7.69 8.79 14.33
C THR A 135 9.08 8.84 13.71
N LEU A 136 9.69 7.67 13.49
CA LEU A 136 10.96 7.56 12.77
C LEU A 136 10.86 8.13 11.35
N SER A 137 9.72 7.92 10.68
CA SER A 137 9.49 8.50 9.34
C SER A 137 9.48 10.03 9.37
N GLN A 138 8.93 10.65 10.40
CA GLN A 138 8.87 12.12 10.46
C GLN A 138 10.27 12.72 10.58
N GLU A 139 11.04 12.31 11.59
CA GLU A 139 12.38 12.84 11.88
C GLU A 139 13.32 12.66 10.68
N VAL A 140 13.39 11.44 10.14
CA VAL A 140 14.30 11.13 9.03
C VAL A 140 13.91 11.87 7.74
N LEU A 141 12.61 12.08 7.49
CA LEU A 141 12.17 12.82 6.30
C LEU A 141 12.41 14.32 6.44
N GLU A 142 12.27 14.89 7.64
CA GLU A 142 12.61 16.28 7.92
C GLU A 142 14.11 16.53 7.70
N ASP A 143 14.98 15.68 8.27
CA ASP A 143 16.44 15.71 8.04
C ASP A 143 16.79 15.58 6.54
N TYR A 144 16.11 14.70 5.82
CA TYR A 144 16.33 14.52 4.38
C TYR A 144 15.90 15.76 3.57
N PHE A 145 14.80 16.43 3.94
CA PHE A 145 14.33 17.63 3.23
C PHE A 145 15.18 18.85 3.53
N GLU A 146 15.78 18.93 4.72
CA GLU A 146 16.77 19.93 5.14
C GLU A 146 18.19 19.63 4.62
N GLU A 147 18.36 18.53 3.89
CA GLU A 147 19.63 18.10 3.29
C GLU A 147 20.72 17.75 4.32
N VAL A 148 20.30 17.39 5.54
CA VAL A 148 21.15 16.90 6.63
C VAL A 148 21.63 15.47 6.33
N ILE A 149 20.78 14.64 5.72
CA ILE A 149 21.09 13.27 5.29
C ILE A 149 20.86 13.08 3.80
N SER A 150 21.56 12.11 3.20
CA SER A 150 21.47 11.84 1.76
C SER A 150 20.25 10.98 1.39
N LEU A 151 19.92 10.93 0.09
CA LEU A 151 18.91 10.00 -0.45
C LEU A 151 19.26 8.54 -0.10
N LYS A 152 20.55 8.18 -0.09
CA LYS A 152 20.98 6.82 0.27
C LYS A 152 20.65 6.52 1.73
N ASP A 153 20.91 7.47 2.63
CA ASP A 153 20.67 7.28 4.06
C ASP A 153 19.18 7.11 4.37
N VAL A 154 18.32 7.98 3.81
CA VAL A 154 16.87 7.85 4.01
C VAL A 154 16.32 6.53 3.44
N VAL A 155 16.87 6.03 2.34
CA VAL A 155 16.50 4.72 1.78
C VAL A 155 16.93 3.58 2.70
N ASP A 156 18.17 3.60 3.16
CA ASP A 156 18.70 2.58 4.08
C ASP A 156 17.89 2.54 5.40
N ILE A 157 17.47 3.71 5.91
CA ILE A 157 16.72 3.84 7.17
C ILE A 157 15.22 3.49 7.00
N LEU A 158 14.54 4.08 6.01
CA LEU A 158 13.07 4.00 5.91
C LEU A 158 12.56 2.85 5.03
N LEU A 159 13.37 2.36 4.09
CA LEU A 159 13.02 1.20 3.27
C LEU A 159 13.79 -0.03 3.74
N GLY A 160 15.11 0.09 3.89
CA GLY A 160 16.00 -0.99 4.32
C GLY A 160 15.70 -2.31 3.59
N LYS A 161 15.38 -3.36 4.35
CA LYS A 161 15.05 -4.68 3.80
C LYS A 161 13.74 -4.76 2.99
N TYR A 162 12.92 -3.70 3.00
CA TYR A 162 11.67 -3.59 2.27
C TYR A 162 11.80 -2.80 0.96
N GLN A 163 13.02 -2.42 0.54
CA GLN A 163 13.26 -1.63 -0.67
C GLN A 163 12.62 -2.20 -1.95
N ASP A 164 12.45 -3.53 -2.01
CA ASP A 164 11.84 -4.18 -3.15
C ASP A 164 10.33 -4.38 -2.99
N ASP A 165 9.78 -4.21 -1.79
CA ASP A 165 8.35 -4.37 -1.54
C ASP A 165 7.57 -3.28 -2.25
N THR A 166 6.41 -3.65 -2.76
CA THR A 166 5.57 -2.76 -3.58
C THR A 166 4.16 -2.74 -3.04
N GLN A 167 3.45 -1.65 -3.28
CA GLN A 167 2.03 -1.58 -3.02
C GLN A 167 1.33 -0.77 -4.11
N LEU A 168 0.12 -1.19 -4.45
CA LEU A 168 -0.84 -0.43 -5.19
C LEU A 168 -1.94 0.01 -4.21
N CYS A 169 -2.12 1.31 -4.07
CA CYS A 169 -3.25 1.91 -3.42
C CYS A 169 -4.30 2.24 -4.48
N ILE A 170 -5.48 1.63 -4.37
CA ILE A 170 -6.64 1.94 -5.20
C ILE A 170 -7.48 2.95 -4.42
N CYS A 171 -7.48 4.19 -4.89
CA CYS A 171 -8.13 5.33 -4.23
C CYS A 171 -9.55 5.59 -4.77
N ASP A 172 -9.85 5.07 -5.97
CA ASP A 172 -11.14 5.23 -6.63
C ASP A 172 -12.00 3.96 -6.52
N GLN A 173 -13.29 4.15 -6.22
CA GLN A 173 -14.23 3.05 -6.04
C GLN A 173 -14.53 2.34 -7.36
N GLY A 174 -14.61 3.07 -8.48
CA GLY A 174 -14.87 2.48 -9.79
C GLY A 174 -13.72 1.59 -10.28
N ILE A 175 -12.50 1.82 -9.82
CA ILE A 175 -11.38 0.88 -10.02
C ILE A 175 -11.51 -0.33 -9.10
N ALA A 176 -11.83 -0.13 -7.82
CA ALA A 176 -11.99 -1.23 -6.88
C ALA A 176 -13.10 -2.21 -7.28
N ASP A 177 -14.17 -1.70 -7.90
CA ASP A 177 -15.29 -2.51 -8.42
C ASP A 177 -14.86 -3.41 -9.61
N ARG A 178 -13.71 -3.13 -10.23
CA ARG A 178 -13.11 -3.96 -11.31
C ARG A 178 -12.19 -5.07 -10.80
N LEU A 179 -12.00 -5.16 -9.47
CA LEU A 179 -11.23 -6.25 -8.86
C LEU A 179 -12.02 -7.55 -8.89
N ILE A 180 -11.49 -8.55 -9.59
CA ILE A 180 -12.02 -9.91 -9.56
C ILE A 180 -11.23 -10.70 -8.54
N LEU A 181 -11.90 -11.20 -7.49
CA LEU A 181 -11.29 -12.18 -6.59
C LEU A 181 -11.09 -13.50 -7.34
N VAL A 182 -9.84 -13.97 -7.42
CA VAL A 182 -9.50 -15.23 -8.11
C VAL A 182 -9.08 -16.35 -7.16
N LYS A 183 -8.58 -16.01 -5.97
CA LYS A 183 -8.13 -17.01 -4.99
C LYS A 183 -8.25 -16.48 -3.56
N GLU A 184 -8.62 -17.37 -2.65
CA GLU A 184 -8.56 -17.17 -1.20
C GLU A 184 -7.67 -18.27 -0.60
N GLU A 185 -6.72 -17.88 0.23
CA GLU A 185 -5.78 -18.79 0.90
C GLU A 185 -5.75 -18.50 2.40
N VAL A 186 -6.12 -19.50 3.19
CA VAL A 186 -5.88 -19.49 4.65
C VAL A 186 -4.45 -19.96 4.89
N ILE A 187 -3.72 -19.25 5.76
CA ILE A 187 -2.29 -19.48 6.02
C ILE A 187 -2.05 -20.05 7.42
#